data_AF-A0A4R3PTT4-F1
#
_entry.id   AF-A0A4R3PTT4-F1
#
_cell.length_a   1.000
_cell.length_b   1.000
_cell.length_c   1.000
_cell.angle_alpha   90.00
_cell.angle_beta   90.00
_cell.angle_gamma   90.00
#
_symmetry.space_group_name_H-M   'P 1'
#
loop_
_entity.id
_entity.type
_entity.pdbx_description
1 polymer ?
#
loop_
_entity_poly.entity_id
_entity_poly.type
_entity_poly.pdbx_seq_one_letter_code
_entity_poly.pdbx_strand_id
1 'polypeptide(L)'
;MESVIRGLAIYFVLLVIIRLSGRRTLAQMTPFDLVILLVISETTQQAMLGDDFSITNATVLILTLFLADILLSYLKSWSALAGKVIDGVPTILITNGVADQEALRGCRLQIEDVLEAARNQQGVESVKDIRFAILEVSGAISIIKNQ
;
A
#
# COMPACT_ATOMS: atom_id res chain seq x y z
N MET A 1 -32.79 -1.87 -15.51
CA MET A 1 -32.10 -3.13 -15.88
C MET A 1 -30.68 -2.88 -16.39
N GLU A 2 -30.46 -1.82 -17.16
CA GLU A 2 -29.12 -1.47 -17.66
C GLU A 2 -28.07 -1.26 -16.55
N SER A 3 -28.43 -0.60 -15.44
CA SER A 3 -27.54 -0.40 -14.30
C SER A 3 -27.11 -1.72 -13.62
N VAL A 4 -27.96 -2.75 -13.66
CA VAL A 4 -27.65 -4.09 -13.11
C VAL A 4 -26.63 -4.81 -13.98
N ILE A 5 -26.78 -4.73 -15.30
CA ILE A 5 -25.85 -5.32 -16.27
C ILE A 5 -24.50 -4.59 -16.23
N ARG A 6 -24.51 -3.24 -16.16
CA ARG A 6 -23.30 -2.42 -15.97
C ARG A 6 -22.59 -2.74 -14.66
N GLY A 7 -23.33 -2.87 -13.56
CA GLY A 7 -22.78 -3.26 -12.26
C GLY A 7 -22.12 -4.65 -12.29
N LEU A 8 -22.75 -5.64 -12.92
CA LEU A 8 -22.17 -6.98 -13.10
C LEU A 8 -20.92 -6.98 -13.99
N ALA A 9 -20.89 -6.18 -15.05
CA ALA A 9 -19.73 -6.05 -15.92
C ALA A 9 -18.53 -5.42 -15.19
N ILE A 10 -18.75 -4.32 -14.45
CA ILE A 10 -17.71 -3.67 -13.66
C ILE A 10 -17.20 -4.61 -12.56
N TYR A 11 -18.10 -5.32 -11.87
CA TYR A 11 -17.73 -6.32 -10.87
C TYR A 11 -16.79 -7.40 -11.46
N PHE A 12 -17.10 -7.93 -12.64
CA PHE A 12 -16.24 -8.93 -13.29
C PHE A 12 -14.87 -8.37 -13.69
N VAL A 13 -14.81 -7.14 -14.21
CA VAL A 13 -13.55 -6.48 -14.55
C VAL A 13 -12.68 -6.26 -13.31
N LEU A 14 -13.27 -5.75 -12.23
CA LEU A 14 -12.56 -5.57 -10.96
C LEU A 14 -12.09 -6.89 -10.37
N LEU A 15 -12.91 -7.94 -10.47
CA LEU A 15 -12.53 -9.29 -10.02
C LEU A 15 -11.31 -9.81 -10.79
N VAL A 16 -11.28 -9.63 -12.12
CA VAL A 16 -10.13 -10.01 -12.95
C VAL A 16 -8.88 -9.21 -12.56
N ILE A 17 -9.01 -7.90 -12.36
CA ILE A 17 -7.90 -7.02 -11.93
C ILE A 17 -7.34 -7.48 -10.59
N ILE A 18 -8.18 -7.74 -9.59
CA ILE A 18 -7.77 -8.23 -8.28
C ILE A 18 -7.09 -9.60 -8.39
N ARG A 19 -7.62 -10.50 -9.24
CA ARG A 19 -7.02 -11.82 -9.49
C ARG A 19 -5.63 -11.74 -10.13
N LEU A 20 -5.40 -10.76 -11.01
CA LEU A 20 -4.14 -10.54 -11.71
C LEU A 20 -3.12 -9.76 -10.86
N SER A 21 -3.58 -8.87 -9.98
CA SER A 21 -2.75 -8.08 -9.06
C SER A 21 -2.05 -8.95 -7.99
N GLY A 22 -2.54 -10.18 -7.78
CA GLY A 22 -1.86 -11.21 -6.98
C GLY A 22 -2.09 -11.10 -5.46
N ARG A 23 -1.48 -12.02 -4.69
CA ARG A 23 -1.69 -12.13 -3.21
C ARG A 23 -1.05 -11.00 -2.39
N ARG A 24 -0.23 -10.15 -2.99
CA ARG A 24 0.55 -9.11 -2.28
C ARG A 24 -0.31 -7.93 -1.82
N THR A 25 -1.33 -7.57 -2.60
CA THR A 25 -2.20 -6.40 -2.39
C THR A 25 -3.14 -6.55 -1.18
N LEU A 26 -3.52 -7.78 -0.82
CA LEU A 26 -4.49 -8.03 0.27
C LEU A 26 -3.88 -8.06 1.68
N ALA A 27 -2.57 -8.29 1.81
CA ALA A 27 -1.91 -8.46 3.11
C ALA A 27 -1.18 -7.20 3.60
N GLN A 28 -0.77 -6.32 2.68
CA GLN A 28 -0.13 -5.03 2.97
C GLN A 28 -0.61 -4.00 1.93
N MET A 29 -1.79 -3.42 2.16
CA MET A 29 -2.28 -2.34 1.31
C MET A 29 -1.30 -1.18 1.39
N THR A 30 -0.66 -0.83 0.28
CA THR A 30 0.15 0.38 0.21
C THR A 30 -0.78 1.60 0.18
N PRO A 31 -0.33 2.79 0.62
CA PRO A 31 -1.11 4.02 0.46
C PRO A 31 -1.51 4.27 -1.00
N PHE A 32 -0.73 3.78 -1.95
CA PHE A 32 -1.03 3.87 -3.38
C PHE A 32 -2.17 2.96 -3.82
N ASP A 33 -2.26 1.73 -3.29
CA ASP A 33 -3.38 0.82 -3.54
C ASP A 33 -4.71 1.40 -3.04
N LEU A 34 -4.68 2.14 -1.93
CA LEU A 34 -5.85 2.86 -1.41
C LEU A 34 -6.28 4.00 -2.34
N VAL A 35 -5.34 4.75 -2.92
CA VAL A 35 -5.64 5.80 -3.90
C VAL A 35 -6.26 5.19 -5.16
N ILE A 36 -5.73 4.08 -5.66
CA ILE A 36 -6.30 3.36 -6.82
C ILE A 36 -7.72 2.88 -6.50
N LEU A 37 -7.95 2.27 -5.34
CA LEU A 37 -9.27 1.82 -4.91
C LEU A 37 -10.27 2.99 -4.84
N LEU A 38 -9.85 4.14 -4.32
CA LEU A 38 -10.68 5.35 -4.26
C LEU A 38 -11.01 5.89 -5.65
N VAL A 39 -10.03 5.96 -6.56
CA VAL A 39 -10.24 6.42 -7.94
C VAL A 39 -11.16 5.47 -8.70
N ILE A 40 -11.02 4.16 -8.50
CA ILE A 40 -11.92 3.15 -9.07
C ILE A 40 -13.34 3.32 -8.51
N SER A 41 -13.48 3.54 -7.21
CA SER A 41 -14.78 3.76 -6.55
C SER A 41 -15.48 4.98 -7.11
N GLU A 42 -14.77 6.11 -7.21
CA GLU A 42 -15.29 7.37 -7.78
C GLU A 42 -15.68 7.20 -9.24
N THR A 43 -14.82 6.58 -10.05
CA THR A 43 -15.10 6.30 -11.47
C THR A 43 -16.33 5.40 -11.62
N THR A 44 -16.46 4.39 -10.75
CA THR A 44 -17.62 3.48 -10.75
C THR A 44 -18.90 4.22 -10.37
N GLN A 45 -18.84 5.10 -9.37
CA GLN A 45 -19.96 5.91 -8.94
C GLN A 45 -20.42 6.87 -10.04
N GLN A 46 -19.48 7.53 -10.73
CA GLN A 46 -19.75 8.37 -11.89
C GLN A 46 -20.35 7.58 -13.07
N ALA A 47 -19.86 6.36 -13.32
CA ALA A 47 -20.42 5.46 -14.34
C ALA A 47 -21.84 4.96 -14.00
N MET A 48 -22.21 4.92 -12.71
CA MET A 48 -23.53 4.51 -12.23
C MET A 48 -24.55 5.65 -12.19
N LEU A 49 -24.13 6.89 -11.92
CA LEU A 49 -25.03 8.04 -11.73
C LEU A 49 -25.50 8.71 -13.03
N GLY A 50 -24.86 8.38 -14.16
CA GLY A 50 -25.42 8.53 -15.51
C GLY A 50 -25.98 9.91 -15.84
N ASP A 51 -25.16 10.73 -16.51
CA ASP A 51 -25.70 11.70 -17.47
C ASP A 51 -24.83 11.91 -18.72
N ASP A 52 -23.51 11.61 -18.72
CA ASP A 52 -22.76 11.63 -20.00
C ASP A 52 -21.41 10.88 -20.07
N PHE A 53 -21.07 10.02 -19.10
CA PHE A 53 -19.85 9.22 -19.18
C PHE A 53 -20.14 7.77 -19.57
N SER A 54 -20.03 7.52 -20.88
CA SER A 54 -20.13 6.21 -21.53
C SER A 54 -19.33 5.14 -20.77
N ILE A 55 -19.90 3.94 -20.61
CA ILE A 55 -19.22 2.73 -20.10
C ILE A 55 -17.84 2.56 -20.76
N THR A 56 -17.71 2.97 -22.02
CA THR A 56 -16.47 2.99 -22.79
C THR A 56 -15.38 3.80 -22.09
N ASN A 57 -15.69 4.99 -21.58
CA ASN A 57 -14.71 5.85 -20.91
C ASN A 57 -14.28 5.26 -19.57
N ALA A 58 -15.22 4.70 -18.80
CA ALA A 58 -14.90 3.98 -17.57
C ALA A 58 -14.01 2.76 -17.84
N THR A 59 -14.33 1.99 -18.89
CA THR A 59 -13.55 0.81 -19.30
C THR A 59 -12.14 1.19 -19.75
N VAL A 60 -12.01 2.24 -20.58
CA VAL A 60 -10.74 2.76 -21.05
C VAL A 60 -9.91 3.31 -19.88
N LEU A 61 -10.51 4.05 -18.96
CA LEU A 61 -9.82 4.58 -17.78
C LEU A 61 -9.33 3.45 -16.86
N ILE A 62 -10.18 2.48 -16.55
CA ILE A 62 -9.82 1.31 -15.75
C ILE A 62 -8.68 0.51 -16.41
N LEU A 63 -8.78 0.25 -17.72
CA LEU A 63 -7.71 -0.43 -18.47
C LEU A 63 -6.41 0.38 -18.48
N THR A 64 -6.50 1.71 -18.64
CA THR A 64 -5.33 2.59 -18.65
C THR A 64 -4.64 2.60 -17.29
N LEU A 65 -5.39 2.73 -16.21
CA LEU A 65 -4.86 2.67 -14.84
C LEU A 65 -4.25 1.30 -14.54
N PHE A 66 -4.90 0.22 -14.95
CA PHE A 66 -4.39 -1.14 -14.77
C PHE A 66 -3.10 -1.40 -15.57
N LEU A 67 -3.04 -0.98 -16.83
CA LEU A 67 -1.84 -1.07 -17.64
C LEU A 67 -0.70 -0.22 -17.06
N ALA A 68 -1.02 0.98 -16.57
CA ALA A 68 -0.04 1.83 -15.89
C ALA A 68 0.50 1.17 -14.62
N ASP A 69 -0.34 0.50 -13.83
CA ASP A 69 0.09 -0.24 -12.63
C ASP A 69 1.02 -1.41 -12.95
N ILE A 70 0.72 -2.18 -14.00
CA ILE A 70 1.61 -3.25 -14.50
C ILE A 70 2.94 -2.67 -14.98
N LEU A 71 2.90 -1.58 -15.74
CA LEU A 71 4.10 -0.88 -16.23
C LEU A 71 4.96 -0.38 -15.07
N LEU A 72 4.35 0.24 -14.06
CA LEU A 72 5.02 0.68 -12.84
C LEU A 72 5.62 -0.50 -12.10
N SER A 73 4.92 -1.63 -11.99
CA SER A 73 5.43 -2.85 -11.36
C SER A 73 6.65 -3.43 -12.08
N TYR A 74 6.65 -3.45 -13.42
CA TYR A 74 7.82 -3.82 -14.22
C TYR A 74 8.98 -2.82 -14.07
N LEU A 75 8.69 -1.53 -14.01
CA LEU A 75 9.71 -0.49 -13.86
C LEU A 75 10.38 -0.54 -12.47
N LYS A 76 9.58 -0.84 -11.43
CA LYS A 76 10.03 -1.09 -10.06
C LYS A 76 10.94 -2.32 -9.98
N SER A 77 10.63 -3.40 -10.72
CA SER A 77 11.45 -4.62 -10.71
C SER A 77 12.75 -4.47 -11.51
N TRP A 78 12.75 -3.65 -12.56
CA TRP A 78 13.94 -3.39 -13.37
C TRP A 78 14.92 -2.42 -12.73
N SER A 79 14.44 -1.46 -11.93
CA SER A 79 15.29 -0.47 -11.27
C SER A 79 14.99 -0.34 -9.77
N ALA A 80 15.96 -0.75 -8.95
CA ALA A 80 15.90 -0.61 -7.48
C ALA A 80 15.69 0.84 -7.04
N LEU A 81 16.13 1.82 -7.85
CA LEU A 81 15.98 3.25 -7.58
C LEU A 81 14.53 3.72 -7.81
N ALA A 82 13.83 3.25 -8.85
CA ALA A 82 12.41 3.54 -9.02
C ALA A 82 11.56 2.84 -7.94
N GLY A 83 11.91 1.60 -7.58
CA GLY A 83 11.28 0.91 -6.44
C GLY A 83 11.39 1.72 -5.14
N LYS A 84 12.58 2.25 -4.83
CA LYS A 84 12.82 3.10 -3.65
C LYS A 84 12.05 4.41 -3.65
N VAL A 85 11.85 5.02 -4.83
CA VAL A 85 11.13 6.30 -4.95
C VAL A 85 9.61 6.10 -4.92
N ILE A 86 9.12 5.01 -5.52
CA ILE A 86 7.68 4.74 -5.68
C ILE A 86 7.10 4.03 -4.46
N ASP A 87 7.76 2.96 -3.98
CA ASP A 87 7.28 2.17 -2.84
C ASP A 87 7.93 2.64 -1.52
N GLY A 88 8.97 3.47 -1.56
CA GLY A 88 9.77 3.74 -0.35
C GLY A 88 10.71 2.57 -0.01
N VAL A 89 11.48 2.72 1.06
CA VAL A 89 12.47 1.71 1.49
C VAL A 89 12.21 1.34 2.94
N PRO A 90 12.11 0.04 3.28
CA PRO A 90 12.04 -0.34 4.68
C PRO A 90 13.28 0.18 5.41
N THR A 91 13.07 0.85 6.54
CA THR A 91 14.12 1.58 7.25
C THR A 91 14.27 1.02 8.65
N ILE A 92 15.48 0.62 9.02
CA ILE A 92 15.77 0.09 10.36
C ILE A 92 15.84 1.29 11.32
N LEU A 93 14.98 1.27 12.34
CA LEU A 93 14.91 2.31 13.37
C LEU A 93 15.71 1.94 14.62
N ILE A 94 15.75 0.64 14.98
CA ILE A 94 16.45 0.14 16.17
C ILE A 94 17.19 -1.15 15.80
N THR A 95 18.45 -1.26 16.21
CA THR A 95 19.27 -2.47 16.11
C THR A 95 19.83 -2.83 17.47
N ASN A 96 19.50 -4.02 17.98
CA ASN A 96 19.97 -4.57 19.25
C ASN A 96 19.87 -3.58 20.43
N GLY A 97 18.71 -2.93 20.57
CA GLY A 97 18.46 -1.94 21.62
C GLY A 97 19.16 -0.59 21.45
N VAL A 98 19.81 -0.34 20.30
CA VAL A 98 20.36 0.97 19.94
C VAL A 98 19.47 1.60 18.87
N ALA A 99 18.88 2.74 19.20
CA ALA A 99 18.06 3.50 18.25
C ALA A 99 18.93 4.33 17.31
N ASP A 100 18.63 4.25 16.02
CA ASP A 100 19.21 5.10 14.99
C ASP A 100 18.47 6.44 14.96
N GLN A 101 19.10 7.45 15.58
CA GLN A 101 18.54 8.79 15.68
C GLN A 101 18.47 9.51 14.34
N GLU A 102 19.35 9.19 13.38
CA GLU A 102 19.30 9.77 12.04
C GLU A 102 18.12 9.18 11.26
N ALA A 103 17.94 7.85 11.33
CA ALA A 103 16.81 7.17 10.71
C ALA A 103 15.46 7.66 11.27
N LEU A 104 15.35 7.76 12.60
CA LEU A 104 14.15 8.29 13.27
C LEU A 104 13.83 9.73 12.81
N ARG A 105 14.83 10.62 12.78
CA ARG A 105 14.66 12.00 12.27
C ARG A 105 14.29 12.03 10.79
N GLY A 106 14.92 11.20 9.97
CA GLY A 106 14.62 11.08 8.54
C GLY A 106 13.19 10.63 8.28
N CYS A 107 12.67 9.72 9.10
CA CYS A 107 11.30 9.23 9.06
C CYS A 107 10.30 10.11 9.84
N ARG A 108 10.76 11.19 10.49
CA ARG A 108 9.97 12.06 11.39
C ARG A 108 9.26 11.29 12.52
N LEU A 109 9.91 10.23 13.00
CA LEU A 109 9.43 9.42 14.12
C LEU A 109 10.22 9.77 15.38
N GLN A 110 9.56 9.66 16.52
CA GLN A 110 10.18 9.69 17.83
C GLN A 110 10.35 8.26 18.36
N ILE A 111 11.15 8.11 19.42
CA ILE A 111 11.39 6.79 20.02
C ILE A 111 10.12 6.24 20.67
N GLU A 112 9.25 7.15 21.11
CA GLU A 112 7.96 6.91 21.71
C GLU A 112 7.01 6.18 20.74
N ASP A 113 7.04 6.53 19.45
CA ASP A 113 6.25 5.87 18.40
C ASP A 113 6.66 4.39 18.24
N VAL A 114 7.97 4.13 18.28
CA VAL A 114 8.51 2.77 18.20
C VAL A 114 8.16 1.96 19.44
N LEU A 115 8.24 2.58 20.62
CA LEU A 115 7.87 1.94 21.88
C LEU A 115 6.36 1.67 21.98
N GLU A 116 5.51 2.56 21.43
CA GLU A 116 4.08 2.31 21.32
C GLU A 116 3.80 1.08 20.44
N ALA A 117 4.43 0.99 19.27
CA ALA A 117 4.34 -0.18 18.41
C ALA A 117 4.83 -1.45 19.12
N ALA A 118 5.94 -1.36 19.86
CA ALA A 118 6.52 -2.47 20.62
C ALA A 118 5.60 -2.97 21.75
N ARG A 119 4.93 -2.07 22.46
CA ARG A 119 3.92 -2.42 23.48
C ARG A 119 2.70 -3.09 22.84
N ASN A 120 2.17 -2.51 21.76
CA ASN A 120 0.96 -3.02 21.11
C ASN A 120 1.16 -4.40 20.45
N GLN A 121 2.34 -4.68 19.88
CA GLN A 121 2.58 -5.91 19.14
C GLN A 121 3.16 -7.05 19.99
N GLN A 122 4.07 -6.74 20.91
CA GLN A 122 4.88 -7.73 21.61
C GLN A 122 4.90 -7.53 23.15
N GLY A 123 4.17 -6.53 23.65
CA GLY A 123 4.15 -6.20 25.09
C GLY A 123 5.51 -5.74 25.62
N VAL A 124 6.37 -5.16 24.77
CA VAL A 124 7.72 -4.73 25.13
C VAL A 124 7.71 -3.26 25.54
N GLU A 125 8.20 -2.96 26.75
CA GLU A 125 8.22 -1.59 27.30
C GLU A 125 9.56 -0.88 27.13
N SER A 126 10.64 -1.63 26.91
CA SER A 126 12.01 -1.10 26.87
C SER A 126 12.65 -1.30 25.51
N VAL A 127 13.33 -0.27 25.02
CA VAL A 127 14.12 -0.33 23.79
C VAL A 127 15.17 -1.45 23.84
N LYS A 128 15.72 -1.74 25.02
CA LYS A 128 16.78 -2.76 25.19
C LYS A 128 16.33 -4.18 24.84
N ASP A 129 15.04 -4.44 24.93
CA ASP A 129 14.45 -5.76 24.65
C ASP A 129 14.08 -5.91 23.16
N ILE A 130 14.29 -4.84 22.36
CA ILE A 130 14.04 -4.82 20.92
C ILE A 130 15.32 -5.19 20.17
N ARG A 131 15.29 -6.31 19.44
CA ARG A 131 16.38 -6.72 18.55
C ARG A 131 16.36 -5.93 17.26
N PHE A 132 15.19 -5.80 16.63
CA PHE A 132 15.00 -4.95 15.47
C PHE A 132 13.66 -4.23 15.54
N ALA A 133 13.66 -2.94 15.21
CA ALA A 133 12.47 -2.21 14.83
C ALA A 133 12.66 -1.72 13.39
N ILE A 134 11.70 -2.05 12.51
CA ILE A 134 11.78 -1.75 11.08
C ILE A 134 10.53 -0.98 10.69
N LEU A 135 10.69 0.22 10.14
CA LEU A 135 9.61 0.92 9.46
C LEU A 135 9.39 0.29 8.09
N GLU A 136 8.26 -0.36 7.91
CA GLU A 136 7.85 -0.96 6.64
C GLU A 136 7.38 0.11 5.66
N VAL A 137 7.40 -0.24 4.37
CA VAL A 137 6.84 0.57 3.28
C VAL A 137 5.37 0.97 3.51
N SER A 138 4.61 0.12 4.20
CA SER A 138 3.21 0.41 4.56
C SER A 138 3.07 1.51 5.62
N GLY A 139 4.17 1.94 6.25
CA GLY A 139 4.17 2.82 7.42
C GLY A 139 3.99 2.09 8.76
N ALA A 140 3.79 0.77 8.74
CA ALA A 140 3.76 -0.03 9.95
C ALA A 140 5.18 -0.22 10.51
N ILE A 141 5.30 -0.29 11.84
CA ILE A 141 6.58 -0.58 12.50
C ILE A 141 6.58 -2.06 12.90
N SER A 142 7.43 -2.87 12.27
CA SER A 142 7.63 -4.28 12.63
C SER A 142 8.61 -4.39 13.80
N ILE A 143 8.27 -5.17 14.84
CA ILE A 143 9.09 -5.35 16.03
C ILE A 143 9.55 -6.81 16.17
N ILE A 144 10.86 -7.01 16.30
CA ILE A 144 11.50 -8.30 16.58
C ILE A 144 12.15 -8.22 17.97
N LYS A 145 11.68 -9.03 18.92
CA LYS A 145 12.20 -9.07 20.29
C LYS A 145 13.54 -9.80 20.36
N ASN A 146 14.37 -9.45 21.34
CA ASN A 146 15.45 -10.33 21.77
C ASN A 146 14.88 -11.63 22.36
N GLN A 147 15.46 -12.77 21.96
CA GLN A 147 15.22 -14.07 22.60
C GLN A 147 15.63 -14.02 24.07
#